data_AF-A0A1B6DTL9-F1
#
_entry.id   AF-A0A1B6DTL9-F1
#
_cell.length_a   1.000
_cell.length_b   1.000
_cell.length_c   1.000
_cell.angle_alpha   90.00
_cell.angle_beta   90.00
_cell.angle_gamma   90.00
#
_symmetry.space_group_name_H-M   'P 1'
#
loop_
_entity.id
_entity.type
_entity.pdbx_description
1 polymer ?
#
loop_
_entity_poly.entity_id
_entity_poly.type
_entity_poly.pdbx_seq_one_letter_code
_entity_poly.pdbx_strand_id
1 'polypeptide(L)'
;MPLMLLIHKSWCGACRYLKPKFASSEEIAKLSEQFIMVNVEDDEEPKGKEFAPDGGYIPRILFLSPDGTVKHEVYNTKGNPSYKYFYSEPDHIVNSMKEVLSSHISTAKVPVMDEL
;
A
#
# COMPACT_ATOMS: atom_id res chain seq x y z
N MET A 1 -5.92 -10.58 6.82
CA MET A 1 -5.22 -10.27 5.57
C MET A 1 -5.24 -8.76 5.39
N PRO A 2 -4.10 -8.08 5.28
CA PRO A 2 -4.05 -6.64 5.03
C PRO A 2 -4.64 -6.29 3.65
N LEU A 3 -4.98 -5.03 3.47
CA LEU A 3 -5.52 -4.51 2.22
C LEU A 3 -4.55 -3.52 1.60
N MET A 4 -4.37 -3.60 0.28
CA MET A 4 -3.62 -2.64 -0.52
C MET A 4 -4.62 -1.87 -1.39
N LEU A 5 -4.78 -0.59 -1.10
CA LEU A 5 -5.67 0.32 -1.81
C LEU A 5 -4.87 1.19 -2.79
N LEU A 6 -5.13 1.01 -4.08
CA LEU A 6 -4.62 1.87 -5.15
C LEU A 6 -5.70 2.87 -5.55
N ILE A 7 -5.42 4.16 -5.33
CA ILE A 7 -6.28 5.27 -5.75
C ILE A 7 -5.69 5.90 -7.01
N HIS A 8 -6.43 5.89 -8.11
CA HIS A 8 -6.00 6.51 -9.37
C HIS A 8 -7.14 7.19 -10.14
N LYS A 9 -6.79 7.97 -11.16
CA LYS A 9 -7.74 8.57 -12.09
C LYS A 9 -7.45 8.19 -13.54
N SER A 10 -8.47 8.11 -14.37
CA SER A 10 -8.37 7.69 -15.79
C SER A 10 -7.51 8.66 -16.65
N TRP A 11 -7.50 9.94 -16.28
CA TRP A 11 -6.78 11.02 -16.96
C TRP A 11 -5.34 11.23 -16.44
N CYS A 12 -4.91 10.45 -15.45
CA CYS A 12 -3.61 10.62 -14.78
C CYS A 12 -2.44 10.03 -15.58
N GLY A 13 -1.52 10.89 -16.02
CA GLY A 13 -0.32 10.48 -16.74
C GLY A 13 0.62 9.57 -15.94
N ALA A 14 0.86 9.89 -14.67
CA ALA A 14 1.71 9.07 -13.78
C ALA A 14 1.13 7.66 -13.58
N CYS A 15 -0.20 7.53 -13.53
CA CYS A 15 -0.92 6.28 -13.40
C CYS A 15 -0.72 5.39 -14.64
N ARG A 16 -0.72 5.99 -15.83
CA ARG A 16 -0.43 5.29 -17.10
C ARG A 16 1.00 4.74 -17.14
N TYR A 17 1.95 5.43 -16.53
CA TYR A 17 3.34 4.97 -16.46
C TYR A 17 3.55 3.84 -15.45
N LEU A 18 2.87 3.91 -14.30
CA LEU A 18 2.98 2.90 -13.25
C LEU A 18 2.32 1.57 -13.64
N LYS A 19 1.13 1.61 -14.26
CA LYS A 19 0.33 0.42 -14.62
C LYS A 19 1.13 -0.71 -15.29
N PRO A 20 1.88 -0.49 -16.39
CA PRO A 20 2.62 -1.56 -17.05
C PRO A 20 3.74 -2.14 -16.16
N LYS A 21 4.49 -1.28 -15.46
CA LYS A 21 5.57 -1.70 -14.56
C LYS A 21 5.05 -2.55 -13.39
N PHE A 22 3.90 -2.14 -12.84
CA PHE A 22 3.22 -2.85 -11.77
C PHE A 22 2.77 -4.23 -12.26
N ALA A 23 2.09 -4.29 -13.41
CA ALA A 23 1.57 -5.53 -13.98
C ALA A 23 2.66 -6.52 -14.40
N SER A 24 3.85 -6.04 -14.80
CA SER A 24 4.97 -6.90 -15.18
C SER A 24 5.82 -7.38 -14.01
N SER A 25 5.54 -6.95 -12.77
CA SER A 25 6.34 -7.33 -11.61
C SER A 25 5.87 -8.67 -11.03
N GLU A 26 6.66 -9.72 -11.25
CA GLU A 26 6.42 -11.04 -10.67
C GLU A 26 6.40 -11.01 -9.13
N GLU A 27 7.21 -10.14 -8.52
CA GLU A 27 7.29 -10.06 -7.07
C GLU A 27 6.07 -9.36 -6.46
N ILE A 28 5.53 -8.33 -7.12
CA ILE A 28 4.23 -7.76 -6.73
C ILE A 28 3.13 -8.81 -6.90
N ALA A 29 3.12 -9.55 -8.01
CA ALA A 29 2.14 -10.62 -8.26
C ALA A 29 2.17 -11.66 -7.14
N LYS A 30 3.34 -12.16 -6.77
CA LYS A 30 3.52 -13.11 -5.67
C LYS A 30 3.07 -12.55 -4.32
N LEU A 31 3.48 -11.32 -3.99
CA LEU A 31 3.11 -10.71 -2.71
C LEU A 31 1.61 -10.41 -2.65
N SER A 32 0.97 -10.08 -3.78
CA SER A 32 -0.45 -9.72 -3.84
C SER A 32 -1.38 -10.83 -3.37
N GLU A 33 -0.95 -12.10 -3.41
CA GLU A 33 -1.69 -13.24 -2.84
C GLU A 33 -1.91 -13.11 -1.32
N GLN A 34 -1.12 -12.28 -0.63
CA GLN A 34 -1.21 -12.02 0.81
C GLN A 34 -2.01 -10.76 1.14
N PHE A 35 -2.58 -10.09 0.14
CA PHE A 35 -3.33 -8.85 0.28
C PHE A 35 -4.70 -8.95 -0.35
N ILE A 36 -5.66 -8.23 0.23
CA ILE A 36 -6.85 -7.84 -0.51
C ILE A 36 -6.47 -6.65 -1.39
N MET A 37 -6.49 -6.85 -2.72
CA MET A 37 -6.11 -5.82 -3.68
C MET A 37 -7.35 -5.02 -4.08
N VAL A 38 -7.36 -3.72 -3.78
CA VAL A 38 -8.46 -2.82 -4.14
C VAL A 38 -7.93 -1.71 -5.03
N ASN A 39 -8.53 -1.56 -6.20
CA ASN A 39 -8.30 -0.44 -7.09
C ASN A 39 -9.57 0.42 -7.12
N VAL A 40 -9.43 1.72 -6.89
CA VAL A 40 -10.52 2.68 -7.03
C VAL A 40 -10.15 3.71 -8.09
N GLU A 41 -11.03 3.87 -9.08
CA GLU A 41 -10.86 4.79 -10.19
C GLU A 41 -11.85 5.96 -10.11
N ASP A 42 -11.38 7.16 -10.43
CA ASP A 42 -12.24 8.34 -10.59
C ASP A 42 -13.15 8.59 -9.38
N ASP A 43 -14.47 8.52 -9.52
CA ASP A 43 -15.42 8.85 -8.46
C ASP A 43 -15.57 7.76 -7.38
N GLU A 44 -14.87 6.62 -7.53
CA GLU A 44 -14.82 5.54 -6.54
C GLU A 44 -13.88 5.83 -5.36
N GLU A 45 -13.11 6.92 -5.43
CA GLU A 45 -12.21 7.33 -4.36
C GLU A 45 -12.98 7.50 -3.03
N PRO A 46 -12.59 6.79 -1.96
CA PRO A 46 -13.30 6.85 -0.70
C PRO A 46 -13.21 8.25 -0.09
N LYS A 47 -14.34 8.70 0.46
CA LYS A 47 -14.43 9.99 1.16
C LYS A 47 -13.80 9.83 2.55
N GLY A 48 -12.88 10.72 2.89
CA GLY A 48 -12.23 10.72 4.21
C GLY A 48 -10.83 11.29 4.13
N LYS A 49 -10.40 12.00 5.18
CA LYS A 49 -9.04 12.58 5.24
C LYS A 49 -7.99 11.50 5.48
N GLU A 50 -8.39 10.38 6.05
CA GLU A 50 -7.58 9.18 6.26
C GLU A 50 -7.05 8.59 4.94
N PHE A 51 -7.77 8.77 3.82
CA PHE A 51 -7.37 8.32 2.48
C PHE A 51 -6.56 9.35 1.68
N ALA A 52 -6.33 10.52 2.26
CA ALA A 52 -5.50 11.61 1.73
C ALA A 52 -4.61 12.23 2.83
N PRO A 53 -3.83 11.41 3.56
CA PRO A 53 -3.15 11.81 4.81
C PRO A 53 -2.11 12.92 4.63
N ASP A 54 -1.50 13.05 3.45
CA ASP A 54 -0.55 14.10 3.09
C ASP A 54 -0.94 14.84 1.79
N GLY A 55 -2.21 14.74 1.38
CA GLY A 55 -2.77 15.45 0.22
C GLY A 55 -3.53 14.56 -0.77
N GLY A 56 -4.22 15.20 -1.70
CA GLY A 56 -5.08 14.56 -2.71
C GLY A 56 -4.40 14.28 -4.07
N TYR A 57 -3.07 14.17 -4.12
CA TYR A 57 -2.34 13.87 -5.36
C TYR A 57 -2.57 12.42 -5.81
N ILE A 58 -2.29 12.06 -7.07
CA ILE A 58 -2.53 10.72 -7.62
C ILE A 58 -1.37 10.23 -8.50
N PRO A 59 -1.14 8.90 -8.62
CA PRO A 59 -1.78 7.84 -7.84
C PRO A 59 -1.30 7.79 -6.39
N ARG A 60 -2.09 7.16 -5.52
CA ARG A 60 -1.70 6.85 -4.13
C ARG A 60 -1.88 5.38 -3.85
N ILE A 61 -0.93 4.81 -3.11
CA ILE A 61 -1.06 3.44 -2.57
C ILE A 61 -1.08 3.55 -1.05
N LEU A 62 -2.16 3.07 -0.46
CA LEU A 62 -2.35 2.99 0.99
C LEU A 62 -2.43 1.53 1.41
N PHE A 63 -1.84 1.21 2.56
CA PHE A 63 -2.00 -0.09 3.20
C PHE A 63 -2.95 0.05 4.38
N LEU A 64 -3.90 -0.89 4.47
CA LEU A 64 -4.93 -0.90 5.49
C LEU A 64 -4.86 -2.19 6.28
N SER A 65 -5.16 -2.08 7.57
CA SER A 65 -5.43 -3.22 8.45
C SER A 65 -6.74 -3.90 8.05
N PRO A 66 -6.98 -5.17 8.46
CA PRO A 66 -8.19 -5.90 8.09
C PRO A 66 -9.51 -5.24 8.53
N ASP A 67 -9.46 -4.35 9.52
CA ASP A 67 -10.59 -3.56 10.03
C ASP A 67 -10.87 -2.28 9.20
N GLY A 68 -10.07 -2.01 8.17
CA GLY A 68 -10.19 -0.82 7.33
C GLY A 68 -9.37 0.38 7.81
N THR A 69 -8.58 0.25 8.88
CA THR A 69 -7.75 1.34 9.39
C THR A 69 -6.50 1.54 8.54
N VAL A 70 -6.23 2.77 8.09
CA VAL A 70 -5.03 3.13 7.31
C VAL A 70 -3.77 3.03 8.17
N LYS A 71 -2.74 2.33 7.66
CA LYS A 71 -1.42 2.19 8.27
C LYS A 71 -0.51 3.35 7.89
N HIS A 72 -0.67 4.49 8.58
CA HIS A 72 0.12 5.71 8.31
C HIS A 72 1.63 5.54 8.54
N GLU A 73 2.03 4.50 9.27
CA GLU A 73 3.43 4.13 9.48
C GLU A 73 4.11 3.55 8.23
N VAL A 74 3.34 2.98 7.30
CA VAL A 74 3.88 2.39 6.06
C VAL A 74 3.68 3.34 4.89
N TYR A 75 4.79 3.79 4.32
CA TYR A 75 4.79 4.67 3.15
C TYR A 75 6.05 4.50 2.29
N ASN A 76 6.13 5.18 1.15
CA ASN A 76 7.25 5.10 0.22
C ASN A 76 8.48 5.85 0.76
N THR A 77 9.28 5.18 1.59
CA THR A 77 10.52 5.72 2.15
C THR A 77 11.64 5.95 1.12
N LYS A 78 11.54 5.33 -0.06
CA LYS A 78 12.48 5.50 -1.19
C LYS A 78 12.01 6.55 -2.21
N GLY A 79 10.84 7.15 -1.99
CA GLY A 79 10.22 8.13 -2.86
C GLY A 79 10.52 9.57 -2.47
N ASN A 80 9.66 10.47 -2.94
CA ASN A 80 9.71 11.87 -2.52
C ASN A 80 9.07 12.01 -1.13
N PRO A 81 9.78 12.56 -0.13
CA PRO A 81 9.28 12.67 1.24
C PRO A 81 8.07 13.61 1.38
N SER A 82 7.83 14.50 0.41
CA SER A 82 6.64 15.37 0.35
C SER A 82 5.40 14.66 -0.20
N TYR A 83 5.56 13.48 -0.81
CA TYR A 83 4.49 12.68 -1.42
C TYR A 83 4.65 11.23 -1.01
N LYS A 84 4.39 10.96 0.28
CA LYS A 84 4.75 9.70 0.95
C LYS A 84 4.07 8.47 0.33
N TYR A 85 2.88 8.62 -0.22
CA TYR A 85 2.09 7.52 -0.76
C TYR A 85 2.12 7.44 -2.29
N PHE A 86 2.98 8.24 -2.93
CA PHE A 86 3.23 8.17 -4.36
C PHE A 86 4.35 7.17 -4.65
N TYR A 87 4.08 6.21 -5.54
CA TYR A 87 5.05 5.20 -5.97
C TYR A 87 5.23 5.25 -7.48
N SER A 88 6.47 5.46 -7.94
CA SER A 88 6.80 5.48 -9.38
C SER A 88 7.46 4.19 -9.87
N GLU A 89 8.02 3.39 -8.96
CA GLU A 89 8.79 2.18 -9.27
C GLU A 89 8.24 0.95 -8.51
N PRO A 90 8.16 -0.23 -9.16
CA PRO A 90 7.67 -1.46 -8.52
C PRO A 90 8.42 -1.84 -7.24
N ASP A 91 9.76 -1.70 -7.23
CA ASP A 91 10.58 -2.08 -6.09
C ASP A 91 10.22 -1.28 -4.83
N HIS A 92 9.74 -0.04 -4.98
CA HIS A 92 9.30 0.77 -3.85
C HIS A 92 8.03 0.18 -3.23
N ILE A 93 7.08 -0.26 -4.07
CA ILE A 93 5.84 -0.92 -3.66
C ILE A 93 6.16 -2.24 -2.95
N VAL A 94 7.07 -3.04 -3.52
CA VAL A 94 7.53 -4.31 -2.94
C VAL A 94 8.08 -4.10 -1.52
N ASN A 95 8.87 -3.04 -1.28
CA ASN A 95 9.40 -2.77 0.05
C ASN A 95 8.27 -2.51 1.06
N SER A 96 7.28 -1.68 0.70
CA SER A 96 6.15 -1.40 1.59
C SER A 96 5.26 -2.64 1.79
N MET A 97 5.03 -3.46 0.75
CA MET A 97 4.31 -4.73 0.89
C MET A 97 5.03 -5.66 1.88
N LYS A 98 6.36 -5.81 1.77
CA LYS A 98 7.16 -6.61 2.70
C LYS A 98 7.11 -6.07 4.12
N GLU A 99 7.14 -4.76 4.29
CA GLU A 99 7.03 -4.10 5.60
C GLU A 99 5.68 -4.39 6.28
N VAL A 100 4.57 -4.34 5.53
CA VAL A 100 3.25 -4.70 6.07
C VAL A 100 3.23 -6.17 6.50
N LEU A 101 3.74 -7.08 5.66
CA LEU A 101 3.74 -8.51 5.99
C LEU A 101 4.64 -8.84 7.19
N SER A 102 5.78 -8.15 7.35
CA SER A 102 6.69 -8.39 8.48
C SER A 102 6.14 -7.85 9.80
N SER A 103 5.47 -6.69 9.77
CA SER A 103 4.82 -6.11 10.95
C SER A 103 3.59 -6.91 11.42
N HIS A 104 2.95 -7.67 10.53
CA HIS A 104 1.89 -8.63 10.87
C HIS A 104 2.39 -9.91 11.58
N ILE A 105 3.66 -10.27 11.44
CA ILE A 105 4.24 -11.46 12.12
C ILE A 105 4.52 -11.15 13.61
N SER A 106 4.75 -9.89 13.97
CA SER A 106 5.07 -9.49 15.35
C SER A 106 3.87 -9.61 16.30
N THR A 107 2.64 -9.41 15.81
CA THR A 107 1.41 -9.60 16.61
C THR A 107 0.97 -11.07 16.72
N ALA A 108 1.59 -11.98 15.95
CA ALA A 108 1.37 -13.42 16.02
C ALA A 108 2.44 -14.18 16.82
N LYS A 109 3.39 -13.48 17.47
CA LYS A 109 4.30 -14.11 18.44
C LYS A 109 3.50 -14.55 19.67
N VAL A 110 3.19 -15.85 19.69
CA VAL A 110 2.82 -16.66 20.85
C VAL A 110 3.52 -16.15 22.10
N PRO A 111 2.83 -15.95 23.24
CA PRO A 111 3.50 -15.66 24.49
C PRO A 111 4.37 -16.87 24.83
N VAL A 112 5.69 -16.69 24.72
CA VAL A 112 6.65 -17.57 25.36
C VAL A 112 6.44 -17.34 26.85
N MET A 113 5.78 -18.32 27.48
CA MET A 113 5.71 -18.41 28.93
C MET A 113 7.07 -18.97 29.37
N ASP A 114 8.02 -18.08 29.63
CA ASP A 114 9.24 -18.41 30.36
C ASP A 114 8.88 -18.53 31.85
N GLU A 115 8.95 -19.78 32.31
CA GLU A 115 9.33 -20.28 33.65
C GLU A 115 8.72 -19.63 34.91
N LEU A 116 7.83 -20.39 35.57
CA LEU A 116 8.05 -21.03 36.88
C LEU A 116 7.10 -22.23 37.05
#